data_AF-A0A8H3FB25-F1
#
_entry.id   AF-A0A8H3FB25-F1
#
_cell.length_a   1.000
_cell.length_b   1.000
_cell.length_c   1.000
_cell.angle_alpha   90.00
_cell.angle_beta   90.00
_cell.angle_gamma   90.00
#
_symmetry.space_group_name_H-M   'P 1'
#
loop_
_entity.id
_entity.type
_entity.pdbx_description
1 polymer ?
#
loop_
_entity_poly.entity_id
_entity_poly.type
_entity_poly.pdbx_seq_one_letter_code
_entity_poly.pdbx_strand_id
1 'polypeptide(L)'
;MICAGTGVASFRAFVQQRTEQISARRAVATALLILGYRHLEKATLYLAEFGQLEAQGAVQVKRAASKSLDESKGCRDVQYLL
;
A
#
# COMPACT_ATOMS: atom_id res chain seq x y z
N MET A 1 8.20 1.73 -1.52
CA MET A 1 7.40 2.93 -1.25
C MET A 1 6.91 2.86 0.19
N ILE A 2 7.08 3.92 0.97
CA ILE A 2 6.72 3.92 2.41
C ILE A 2 6.00 5.21 2.69
N CYS A 3 4.83 5.14 3.31
CA CYS A 3 4.09 6.32 3.72
C CYS A 3 3.37 6.10 5.05
N ALA A 4 3.30 7.15 5.85
CA ALA A 4 2.46 7.21 7.03
C ALA A 4 1.43 8.33 6.84
N GLY A 5 0.14 8.01 6.91
CA GLY A 5 -0.95 8.99 6.74
C GLY A 5 -1.27 9.37 5.29
N THR A 6 -1.49 10.66 5.03
CA THR A 6 -2.04 11.19 3.76
C THR A 6 -1.04 11.22 2.60
N GLY A 7 0.25 10.94 2.85
CA GLY A 7 1.28 10.82 1.81
C GLY A 7 1.03 9.69 0.80
N VAL A 8 -0.02 8.90 0.98
CA VAL A 8 -0.45 7.84 0.08
C VAL A 8 -0.93 8.36 -1.29
N ALA A 9 -1.40 9.60 -1.38
CA ALA A 9 -1.95 10.18 -2.61
C ALA A 9 -0.91 10.23 -3.75
N SER A 10 0.34 10.54 -3.45
CA SER A 10 1.42 10.57 -4.45
C SER A 10 1.75 9.17 -4.97
N PHE A 11 1.67 8.14 -4.11
CA PHE A 11 1.93 6.76 -4.50
C PHE A 11 0.80 6.14 -5.31
N ARG A 12 -0.43 6.66 -5.18
CA ARG A 12 -1.58 6.24 -5.99
C ARG A 12 -1.31 6.41 -7.49
N ALA A 13 -0.90 7.60 -7.92
CA ALA A 13 -0.60 7.87 -9.32
C ALA A 13 0.53 6.95 -9.85
N PHE A 14 1.54 6.70 -9.01
CA PHE A 14 2.63 5.79 -9.35
C PHE A 14 2.16 4.35 -9.57
N VAL A 15 1.27 3.84 -8.71
CA VAL A 15 0.72 2.49 -8.87
C VAL A 15 -0.22 2.41 -10.09
N GLN A 16 -1.02 3.44 -10.35
CA GLN A 16 -1.89 3.49 -11.54
C GLN A 16 -1.09 3.40 -12.84
N GLN A 17 -0.01 4.18 -12.96
CA GLN A 17 0.87 4.12 -14.13
C GLN A 17 1.53 2.73 -14.28
N ARG A 18 1.75 2.00 -13.18
CA ARG A 18 2.25 0.62 -13.25
C ARG A 18 1.19 -0.36 -13.74
N THR A 19 -0.07 -0.19 -13.34
CA THR A 19 -1.19 -0.98 -13.88
C THR A 19 -1.30 -0.83 -15.40
N GLU A 20 -1.11 0.39 -15.92
CA GLU A 20 -1.09 0.64 -17.37
C GLU A 20 0.08 -0.08 -18.05
N GLN A 21 1.28 -0.06 -17.46
CA GLN A 21 2.44 -0.79 -17.99
C GLN A 21 2.23 -2.31 -18.00
N ILE A 22 1.61 -2.86 -16.95
CA ILE A 22 1.24 -4.28 -16.87
C ILE A 22 0.21 -4.62 -17.95
N SER A 23 -0.81 -3.77 -18.12
CA SER A 23 -1.83 -3.92 -19.16
C SER A 23 -1.23 -3.86 -20.56
N ALA A 24 -0.18 -3.04 -20.75
CA ALA A 24 0.61 -2.96 -21.97
C ALA A 24 1.64 -4.10 -22.13
N ARG A 25 1.59 -5.14 -21.27
CA ARG A 25 2.51 -6.30 -21.26
C ARG A 25 3.99 -5.94 -21.14
N ARG A 26 4.30 -4.80 -20.51
CA ARG A 26 5.68 -4.45 -20.18
C ARG A 26 6.14 -5.22 -18.95
N ALA A 27 7.41 -5.60 -18.92
CA ALA A 27 8.00 -6.19 -17.72
C ALA A 27 8.16 -5.10 -16.65
N VAL A 28 7.41 -5.22 -15.55
CA VAL A 28 7.47 -4.29 -14.42
C VAL A 28 7.91 -5.06 -13.18
N ALA A 29 9.03 -4.66 -12.57
CA ALA A 29 9.52 -5.28 -11.34
C ALA A 29 8.55 -5.06 -10.18
N THR A 30 8.51 -5.98 -9.21
CA THR A 30 7.66 -5.89 -8.02
C THR A 30 7.87 -4.58 -7.27
N ALA A 31 6.76 -3.90 -6.93
CA ALA A 31 6.80 -2.71 -6.09
C ALA A 31 6.19 -3.02 -4.73
N LEU A 32 6.92 -2.75 -3.64
CA LEU A 32 6.43 -2.86 -2.28
C LEU A 32 5.92 -1.49 -1.78
N LEU A 33 4.69 -1.46 -1.26
CA LEU A 33 4.08 -0.31 -0.61
C LEU A 33 3.84 -0.63 0.87
N ILE A 34 4.46 0.15 1.75
CA ILE A 34 4.25 0.06 3.20
C ILE A 34 3.36 1.23 3.61
N LEU A 35 2.18 0.93 4.13
CA LEU A 35 1.17 1.87 4.59
C LEU A 35 1.16 1.91 6.12
N GLY A 36 1.43 3.08 6.71
CA GLY A 36 1.32 3.34 8.14
C GLY A 36 0.10 4.18 8.45
N TYR A 37 -0.78 3.68 9.31
CA TYR A 37 -1.91 4.45 9.83
C TYR A 37 -1.97 4.38 11.36
N ARG A 38 -2.53 5.41 12.00
CA ARG A 38 -2.89 5.33 13.43
C ARG A 38 -4.10 4.43 13.64
N HIS A 39 -5.12 4.57 12.78
CA HIS A 39 -6.34 3.77 12.76
C HIS A 39 -6.63 3.34 11.32
N LEU A 40 -6.73 2.04 11.06
CA LEU A 40 -6.98 1.50 9.71
C LEU A 40 -8.38 1.85 9.20
N GLU A 41 -9.38 1.93 10.10
CA GLU A 41 -10.76 2.29 9.74
C GLU A 41 -10.88 3.64 9.01
N LYS A 42 -10.04 4.63 9.37
CA LYS A 42 -10.04 5.95 8.70
C LYS A 42 -9.36 5.93 7.33
N ALA A 43 -8.64 4.86 7.00
CA ALA A 43 -7.94 4.68 5.74
C ALA A 43 -8.66 3.73 4.77
N THR A 44 -9.86 3.24 5.13
CA THR A 44 -10.59 2.17 4.43
C THR A 44 -10.72 2.41 2.92
N LEU A 45 -11.01 3.64 2.48
CA LEU A 45 -11.13 3.97 1.05
C LEU A 45 -9.85 3.65 0.27
N TYR A 46 -8.70 4.08 0.80
CA TYR A 46 -7.40 3.82 0.17
C TYR A 46 -7.00 2.35 0.30
N LEU A 47 -7.27 1.72 1.44
CA LEU A 47 -6.94 0.30 1.66
C LEU A 47 -7.67 -0.61 0.66
N ALA A 48 -8.94 -0.32 0.36
CA ALA A 48 -9.71 -1.04 -0.64
C ALA A 48 -9.15 -0.83 -2.05
N GLU A 49 -8.84 0.41 -2.42
CA GLU A 49 -8.26 0.74 -3.74
C GLU A 49 -6.91 0.05 -3.95
N PHE A 50 -6.00 0.12 -2.96
CA PHE A 50 -4.71 -0.55 -3.04
C PHE A 50 -4.82 -2.08 -3.01
N GLY A 51 -5.87 -2.64 -2.40
CA GLY A 51 -6.16 -4.07 -2.49
C GLY A 51 -6.54 -4.53 -3.90
N GLN A 52 -7.29 -3.72 -4.64
CA GLN A 52 -7.60 -3.99 -6.05
C GLN A 52 -6.34 -3.92 -6.93
N LEU A 53 -5.49 -2.92 -6.70
CA LEU A 53 -4.23 -2.76 -7.41
C LEU A 53 -3.23 -3.88 -7.07
N GLU A 54 -3.25 -4.39 -5.85
CA GLU A 54 -2.48 -5.56 -5.43
C GLU A 54 -2.95 -6.84 -6.14
N ALA A 55 -4.27 -7.05 -6.26
CA ALA A 55 -4.82 -8.17 -7.01
C ALA A 55 -4.46 -8.13 -8.51
N GLN A 56 -4.24 -6.94 -9.07
CA GLN A 56 -3.77 -6.74 -10.45
C GLN A 56 -2.24 -6.92 -10.60
N GLY A 57 -1.53 -7.22 -9.52
CA GLY A 57 -0.08 -7.38 -9.52
C GLY A 57 0.70 -6.07 -9.63
N ALA A 58 0.03 -4.91 -9.53
CA ALA A 58 0.68 -3.61 -9.68
C ALA A 58 1.60 -3.27 -8.50
N VAL A 59 1.27 -3.76 -7.29
CA VAL A 59 1.97 -3.47 -6.04
C VAL A 59 1.73 -4.57 -4.99
N GLN A 60 2.65 -4.77 -4.07
CA GLN A 60 2.44 -5.56 -2.85
C GLN A 60 2.27 -4.62 -1.65
N VAL A 61 1.23 -4.80 -0.84
CA VAL A 61 0.84 -3.84 0.21
C VAL A 61 1.08 -4.44 1.59
N LYS A 62 2.04 -3.88 2.33
CA LYS A 62 2.24 -4.13 3.75
C LYS A 62 1.58 -3.03 4.58
N ARG A 63 0.88 -3.41 5.65
CA ARG A 63 0.11 -2.49 6.50
C ARG A 63 0.71 -2.48 7.91
N ALA A 64 0.94 -1.28 8.44
CA ALA A 64 1.36 -1.02 9.81
C ALA A 64 0.27 -0.20 10.50
N ALA A 65 -0.10 -0.59 11.72
CA ALA A 65 -1.09 0.12 12.50
C ALA A 65 -0.62 0.30 13.93
N SER A 66 -0.52 1.56 14.35
CA SER A 66 0.05 1.89 15.66
C SER A 66 -0.92 1.60 16.82
N LYS A 67 -2.24 1.74 16.58
CA LYS A 67 -3.30 1.47 17.58
C LYS A 67 -4.21 0.27 17.27
N SER A 68 -4.00 -0.42 16.14
CA SER A 68 -4.78 -1.61 15.73
C SER A 68 -3.82 -2.76 15.37
N LEU A 69 -3.07 -3.26 16.36
CA LEU A 69 -2.02 -4.27 16.14
C LEU A 69 -2.54 -5.61 15.60
N ASP A 70 -3.81 -5.94 15.87
CA ASP A 70 -4.46 -7.16 15.40
C ASP A 70 -4.58 -7.19 13.87
N GLU A 71 -4.92 -6.04 13.28
CA GLU A 71 -5.08 -5.89 11.83
C GLU A 71 -3.76 -5.64 11.08
N SER A 72 -2.67 -5.31 11.78
CA SER A 72 -1.35 -5.08 11.19
C SER A 72 -0.36 -6.24 11.36
N LYS A 73 -0.86 -7.45 11.67
CA LYS A 73 -0.02 -8.63 11.96
C LYS A 73 1.05 -8.33 13.04
N GLY A 74 0.72 -7.50 14.03
CA GLY A 74 1.62 -7.10 15.11
C GLY A 74 2.65 -6.01 14.76
N CYS A 75 2.62 -5.44 13.54
CA CYS A 75 3.56 -4.39 13.15
C CYS A 75 3.03 -2.99 13.53
N ARG A 76 3.63 -2.40 14.56
CA ARG A 76 3.23 -1.10 15.12
C ARG A 76 3.58 0.09 14.22
N ASP A 77 4.79 0.09 13.68
CA ASP A 77 5.32 1.22 12.90
C ASP A 77 5.95 0.73 11.61
N VAL A 78 5.90 1.58 10.57
CA VAL A 78 6.43 1.29 9.23
C VAL A 78 7.92 0.95 9.23
N GLN A 79 8.67 1.43 10.23
CA GLN A 79 10.09 1.14 10.42
C GLN A 79 10.40 -0.33 10.74
N TYR A 80 9.43 -1.09 11.27
CA TYR A 80 9.58 -2.52 11.56
C TYR A 80 9.20 -3.43 10.37
N LEU A 81 8.76 -2.85 9.24
CA LEU A 81 8.34 -3.56 8.03
C LEU A 81 9.34 -3.45 6.87
N LEU A 82 10.38 -2.65 7.07
CA LEU A 82 11.59 -2.51 6.24
C LEU A 82 12.52 -3.70 6.45
#